data_AF-A0A5C8NH80-F1
#
_entry.id   AF-A0A5C8NH80-F1
#
_cell.length_a   1.000
_cell.length_b   1.000
_cell.length_c   1.000
_cell.angle_alpha   90.00
_cell.angle_beta   90.00
_cell.angle_gamma   90.00
#
_symmetry.space_group_name_H-M   'P 1'
#
loop_
_entity.id
_entity.type
_entity.pdbx_description
1 polymer ?
#
loop_
_entity_poly.entity_id
_entity_poly.type
_entity_poly.pdbx_seq_one_letter_code
_entity_poly.pdbx_strand_id
1 'polypeptide(L)'
;MGFMGKLLVPLVLGVVLLVYAVFDLRATPVHKVKLAPKALWYVIVLVPFVGPLLWIFVGQRRDNPHPPTPPGRSWGRGPDDDPDFLRNL
;
A
#
# COMPACT_ATOMS: atom_id res chain seq x y z
N MET A 1 -14.81 -5.32 -11.76
CA MET A 1 -13.52 -5.87 -12.28
C MET A 1 -12.49 -4.81 -12.69
N GLY A 2 -12.85 -3.59 -13.11
CA GLY A 2 -11.89 -2.59 -13.62
C GLY A 2 -10.93 -1.93 -12.61
N PHE A 3 -11.14 -2.07 -11.29
CA PHE A 3 -10.26 -1.48 -10.27
C PHE A 3 -9.09 -2.39 -9.89
N MET A 4 -9.31 -3.71 -9.87
CA MET A 4 -8.28 -4.69 -9.49
C MET A 4 -7.15 -4.74 -10.53
N GLY A 5 -7.49 -4.66 -11.82
CA GLY A 5 -6.50 -4.64 -12.92
C GLY A 5 -5.63 -3.39 -12.93
N LYS A 6 -6.15 -2.24 -12.47
CA LYS A 6 -5.41 -0.96 -12.45
C LYS A 6 -4.28 -0.94 -11.43
N LEU A 7 -4.39 -1.71 -10.34
CA LEU A 7 -3.35 -1.84 -9.32
C LEU A 7 -2.34 -2.97 -9.63
N LEU A 8 -2.79 -4.01 -10.33
CA LEU A 8 -1.92 -5.11 -10.75
C LEU A 8 -0.84 -4.65 -11.73
N VAL A 9 -1.18 -3.78 -12.69
CA VAL A 9 -0.23 -3.27 -13.69
C VAL A 9 0.98 -2.55 -13.07
N PRO A 10 0.84 -1.51 -12.22
CA PRO A 10 1.98 -0.82 -11.63
C PRO A 10 2.76 -1.72 -10.65
N LEU A 11 2.09 -2.64 -9.96
CA LEU A 11 2.75 -3.61 -9.08
C LEU A 11 3.68 -4.52 -9.88
N VAL A 12 3.16 -5.15 -10.94
CA VAL A 12 3.94 -6.05 -11.81
C VAL A 12 5.07 -5.28 -12.48
N LEU A 13 4.78 -4.07 -12.99
CA LEU A 13 5.79 -3.21 -13.60
C LEU A 13 6.92 -2.86 -12.61
N GLY A 14 6.58 -2.51 -11.36
CA GLY A 14 7.55 -2.23 -10.31
C GLY A 14 8.43 -3.44 -9.99
N VAL A 15 7.86 -4.64 -9.90
CA VAL A 15 8.63 -5.88 -9.67
C VAL A 15 9.55 -6.20 -10.85
N VAL A 16 9.05 -6.10 -12.09
CA VAL A 16 9.87 -6.34 -13.30
C VAL A 16 11.04 -5.36 -13.38
N LEU A 17 10.79 -4.07 -13.11
CA LEU A 17 11.83 -3.04 -13.07
C LEU A 17 12.86 -3.29 -11.97
N LEU A 18 12.43 -3.72 -10.78
CA LEU A 18 13.34 -4.08 -9.69
C LEU A 18 14.28 -5.21 -10.13
N VAL A 19 13.73 -6.30 -10.66
CA VAL A 19 14.52 -7.46 -11.08
C VAL A 19 15.50 -7.06 -12.17
N TYR A 20 15.02 -6.36 -13.21
CA TYR A 20 15.88 -5.84 -14.27
C TYR A 20 17.02 -4.97 -13.71
N ALA A 21 16.71 -3.99 -12.87
CA ALA A 21 17.70 -3.07 -12.33
C ALA A 21 18.74 -3.79 -11.47
N VAL A 22 18.36 -4.81 -10.69
CA VAL A 22 19.30 -5.63 -9.92
C VAL A 22 20.24 -6.42 -10.84
N PHE A 23 19.70 -7.05 -11.88
CA PHE A 23 20.52 -7.79 -12.86
C PHE A 23 21.45 -6.86 -13.66
N ASP A 24 20.95 -5.70 -14.08
CA ASP A 24 21.70 -4.70 -14.81
C ASP A 24 22.83 -4.10 -13.96
N LEU A 25 22.56 -3.77 -12.69
CA LEU A 25 23.61 -3.35 -11.76
C LEU A 25 24.64 -4.44 -11.51
N ARG A 26 24.22 -5.70 -11.41
CA ARG A 26 25.14 -6.83 -11.23
C ARG A 26 26.05 -6.97 -12.45
N ALA A 27 25.46 -6.96 -13.65
CA ALA A 27 26.16 -7.11 -14.92
C ALA A 27 27.08 -5.93 -15.26
N THR A 28 26.74 -4.71 -14.82
CA THR A 28 27.50 -3.50 -15.15
C THR A 28 28.86 -3.48 -14.44
N PRO A 29 29.99 -3.43 -15.18
CA PRO A 29 31.32 -3.33 -14.56
C PRO A 29 31.53 -1.98 -13.86
N VAL A 30 32.20 -2.00 -12.71
CA VAL A 30 32.37 -0.81 -11.82
C VAL A 30 33.02 0.39 -12.52
N HIS A 31 33.84 0.13 -13.54
CA HIS A 31 34.58 1.13 -14.34
C HIS A 31 33.74 1.81 -15.45
N LYS A 32 32.51 1.36 -15.69
CA LYS A 32 31.59 1.97 -16.68
C LYS A 32 30.60 2.96 -16.05
N VAL A 33 30.56 3.06 -14.73
CA VAL A 33 29.58 3.88 -14.00
C VAL A 33 30.13 5.31 -13.83
N LYS A 34 29.81 6.21 -14.77
CA LYS A 34 30.43 7.54 -14.87
C LYS A 34 29.87 8.59 -13.91
N LEU A 35 28.69 8.37 -13.31
CA LEU A 35 27.95 9.41 -12.57
C LEU A 35 27.98 9.24 -11.04
N ALA A 36 28.15 8.02 -10.53
CA ALA A 36 28.21 7.75 -9.10
C ALA A 36 28.85 6.39 -8.81
N PRO A 37 29.42 6.17 -7.60
CA PRO A 37 29.90 4.86 -7.17
C PRO A 37 28.80 3.80 -7.29
N LYS A 38 29.17 2.60 -7.72
CA LYS A 38 28.22 1.48 -7.93
C LYS A 38 27.33 1.20 -6.70
N ALA A 39 27.86 1.40 -5.49
CA ALA A 39 27.11 1.27 -4.24
C ALA A 39 25.93 2.26 -4.14
N LEU A 40 26.09 3.50 -4.62
CA LEU A 40 25.02 4.50 -4.55
C LEU A 40 23.83 4.11 -5.43
N TRP A 41 24.10 3.52 -6.59
CA TRP A 41 23.04 3.01 -7.46
C TRP A 41 22.26 1.86 -6.83
N TYR A 42 22.92 0.97 -6.08
CA TYR A 42 22.20 -0.07 -5.32
C TYR A 42 21.24 0.55 -4.30
N VAL A 43 21.68 1.58 -3.58
CA VAL A 43 20.83 2.29 -2.63
C VAL A 43 19.64 2.94 -3.34
N ILE A 44 19.86 3.65 -4.45
CA ILE A 44 18.79 4.32 -5.22
C ILE A 44 17.75 3.30 -5.72
N VAL A 45 18.19 2.14 -6.22
CA VAL A 45 17.31 1.08 -6.70
C VAL A 45 16.57 0.40 -5.55
N LEU A 46 17.19 0.20 -4.39
CA LEU A 46 16.62 -0.57 -3.28
C LEU A 46 15.72 0.26 -2.35
N VAL A 47 16.05 1.52 -2.09
CA VAL A 47 15.32 2.41 -1.15
C VAL A 47 13.80 2.44 -1.38
N PRO A 48 13.27 2.65 -2.61
CA PRO A 48 11.82 2.71 -2.83
C PRO A 48 11.10 1.38 -2.59
N PHE A 49 11.82 0.26 -2.48
CA PHE A 49 11.24 -1.06 -2.21
C PHE A 49 11.45 -1.47 -0.76
N VAL A 50 12.64 -1.23 -0.21
CA VAL A 50 13.00 -1.57 1.17
C VAL A 50 12.15 -0.79 2.16
N GLY A 51 11.87 0.49 1.92
CA GLY A 51 11.02 1.31 2.79
C GLY A 51 9.59 0.74 2.97
N PRO A 52 8.83 0.52 1.87
CA PRO A 52 7.51 -0.12 1.94
C PRO A 52 7.54 -1.53 2.50
N LEU A 53 8.56 -2.35 2.15
CA LEU A 53 8.71 -3.69 2.73
C LEU A 53 8.88 -3.61 4.24
N LEU A 54 9.82 -2.79 4.73
CA LEU A 54 10.03 -2.58 6.17
C LEU A 54 8.75 -2.10 6.86
N TRP A 55 7.99 -1.21 6.25
CA TRP A 55 6.70 -0.79 6.79
C TRP A 55 5.71 -1.95 6.92
N ILE A 56 5.59 -2.81 5.90
CA ILE A 56 4.70 -3.99 5.95
C ILE A 56 5.13 -4.98 7.03
N PHE A 57 6.45 -5.18 7.20
CA PHE A 57 6.98 -6.15 8.16
C PHE A 57 7.04 -5.62 9.60
N VAL A 58 7.30 -4.33 9.80
CA VAL A 58 7.59 -3.72 11.12
C VAL A 58 6.53 -2.70 11.54
N GLY A 59 6.00 -1.93 10.59
CA GLY A 59 5.09 -0.80 10.85
C GLY A 59 3.67 -1.21 11.24
N GLN A 60 3.25 -2.43 10.90
CA GLN A 60 1.90 -2.89 11.23
C GLN A 60 1.88 -3.61 12.59
N ARG A 61 1.58 -2.88 13.67
CA ARG A 61 0.80 -3.50 14.74
C ARG A 61 -0.54 -3.83 14.09
N ARG A 62 -0.86 -5.12 13.96
CA ARG A 62 -2.19 -5.56 13.58
C ARG A 62 -3.11 -5.18 14.74
N ASP A 63 -3.57 -3.93 14.76
CA ASP A 63 -4.82 -3.66 15.44
C ASP A 63 -5.81 -4.59 14.75
N ASN A 64 -6.35 -5.52 15.52
CA ASN A 64 -7.23 -6.58 15.04
C ASN A 64 -8.17 -6.01 13.98
N PRO A 65 -8.42 -6.72 12.87
CA PRO A 65 -9.44 -6.28 11.92
C PRO A 65 -10.72 -6.14 12.73
N HIS A 66 -11.08 -4.90 13.06
CA HIS A 66 -12.42 -4.60 13.52
C HIS A 66 -13.29 -5.13 12.38
N PRO A 67 -14.27 -5.99 12.65
CA PRO A 67 -15.12 -6.50 11.60
C PRO A 67 -15.62 -5.29 10.80
N PRO A 68 -15.75 -5.40 9.46
CA PRO A 68 -16.29 -4.31 8.68
C PRO A 68 -17.66 -3.99 9.27
N THR A 69 -17.74 -2.91 10.06
CA THR A 69 -19.00 -2.36 10.49
C THR A 69 -19.73 -2.13 9.18
N PRO A 70 -20.87 -2.80 8.94
CA PRO A 70 -21.65 -2.50 7.76
C PRO A 70 -21.85 -0.99 7.73
N PRO A 71 -21.93 -0.33 6.56
CA PRO A 71 -22.48 1.00 6.52
C PRO A 71 -23.95 0.86 6.93
N GLY A 72 -24.18 0.82 8.24
CA GLY A 72 -25.45 0.98 8.90
C GLY A 72 -25.83 2.40 8.57
N ARG A 73 -26.44 2.53 7.39
CA ARG A 73 -27.37 3.59 7.06
C ARG A 73 -28.11 3.92 8.34
N SER A 74 -27.79 5.05 8.97
CA SER A 74 -28.65 5.66 9.99
C SER A 74 -29.88 6.25 9.31
N TRP A 75 -30.55 5.43 8.50
CA TRP A 75 -31.82 5.75 7.88
C TRP A 75 -32.90 5.28 8.85
N GLY A 76 -33.51 6.26 9.49
CA GLY A 76 -34.92 6.22 9.88
C GLY A 76 -35.23 5.41 11.13
N ARG A 77 -35.22 6.07 12.28
CA ARG A 77 -36.36 5.95 13.18
C ARG A 77 -37.04 7.31 13.14
N GLY A 78 -38.25 7.37 12.59
CA GLY A 78 -39.03 8.61 12.63
C GLY A 78 -39.32 8.97 14.10
N PRO A 79 -39.61 10.24 14.43
CA PRO A 79 -40.02 10.63 15.78
C PRO A 79 -41.17 9.77 16.33
N ASP A 80 -42.05 9.29 15.44
CA ASP A 80 -43.19 8.43 15.78
C ASP A 80 -42.79 7.00 16.21
N ASP A 81 -41.60 6.53 15.81
CA ASP A 81 -41.12 5.17 16.08
C ASP A 81 -40.20 5.09 17.31
N ASP A 82 -39.91 6.21 17.98
CA ASP A 82 -39.05 6.26 19.17
C ASP A 82 -39.89 6.31 20.46
N PRO A 83 -39.84 5.27 21.32
CA PRO A 83 -40.71 5.19 22.49
C PRO A 83 -40.44 6.30 23.51
N ASP A 84 -39.22 6.85 23.53
CA ASP A 84 -38.85 7.96 24.40
C ASP A 84 -39.45 9.31 23.94
N PHE A 85 -39.75 9.47 22.65
CA PHE A 85 -40.45 10.65 22.13
C PHE A 85 -41.94 10.61 22.50
N LEU A 86 -42.61 9.46 22.35
CA LEU A 86 -44.02 9.27 22.73
C LEU A 86 -44.28 9.44 24.24
N ARG A 87 -43.27 9.18 25.06
CA ARG A 87 -43.35 9.37 26.52
C ARG A 87 -43.34 10.83 26.95
N ASN A 88 -42.93 11.73 26.06
CA ASN A 88 -42.72 13.15 26.37
C ASN A 88 -43.78 14.06 25.73
N LEU A 89 -44.86 13.50 25.19
CA LEU A 89 -46.09 14.20 24.77
C LEU A 89 -47.14 14.24 25.88
#